data_AF-A0A2U0S1G9-F1
#
_entry.id   AF-A0A2U0S1G9-F1
#
_cell.length_a   1.000
_cell.length_b   1.000
_cell.length_c   1.000
_cell.angle_alpha   90.00
_cell.angle_beta   90.00
_cell.angle_gamma   90.00
#
_symmetry.space_group_name_H-M   'P 1'
#
loop_
_entity.id
_entity.type
_entity.pdbx_description
1 polymer ?
#
loop_
_entity_poly.entity_id
_entity_poly.type
_entity_poly.pdbx_seq_one_letter_code
_entity_poly.pdbx_strand_id
1 'polypeptide(L)'
;MEEINKKIMSSLIVSLFILGLFSTATIAFAEPQSSPLRVDLIAGQNIDAGDAYIWNDAEYLHIDIVGDGWVITETHVAVGQELADIPQTKSGNPKIGKFEYSGGLSFVIPLDGLSGNIAIAIHAVVEGTGAYCGQEETAWGRATCEDYYRWFDGSSWATWIQYYVS
;
A
#
# COMPACT_ATOMS: atom_id res chain seq x y z
N MET A 1 -11.16 -3.01 73.10
CA MET A 1 -10.42 -2.34 71.99
C MET A 1 -9.99 -3.32 70.90
N GLU A 2 -9.69 -4.58 71.22
CA GLU A 2 -9.21 -5.57 70.23
C GLU A 2 -10.27 -6.00 69.18
N GLU A 3 -11.54 -6.14 69.58
CA GLU A 3 -12.67 -6.50 68.70
C GLU A 3 -13.00 -5.43 67.63
N ILE A 4 -12.81 -4.14 67.96
CA ILE A 4 -13.10 -3.02 67.05
C ILE A 4 -12.09 -2.98 65.89
N ASN A 5 -10.83 -3.30 66.18
CA ASN A 5 -9.77 -3.29 65.17
C ASN A 5 -9.90 -4.43 64.15
N LYS A 6 -10.45 -5.59 64.54
CA LYS A 6 -10.72 -6.71 63.61
C LYS A 6 -11.84 -6.40 62.62
N LYS A 7 -12.93 -5.75 63.05
CA LYS A 7 -14.05 -5.36 62.16
C LYS A 7 -13.64 -4.27 61.15
N ILE A 8 -12.85 -3.29 61.58
CA ILE A 8 -12.37 -2.22 60.68
C ILE A 8 -11.38 -2.77 59.65
N MET A 9 -10.49 -3.68 60.05
CA MET A 9 -9.49 -4.27 59.16
C MET A 9 -10.11 -5.28 58.16
N SER A 10 -11.18 -5.97 58.54
CA SER A 10 -11.94 -6.84 57.63
C SER A 10 -12.83 -6.05 56.66
N SER A 11 -13.29 -4.85 57.03
CA SER A 11 -14.08 -3.98 56.16
C SER A 11 -13.20 -3.22 55.14
N LEU A 12 -11.93 -2.98 55.46
CA LEU A 12 -11.00 -2.28 54.55
C LEU A 12 -10.53 -3.18 53.39
N ILE A 13 -10.44 -4.50 53.60
CA ILE A 13 -9.92 -5.44 52.59
C ILE A 13 -10.98 -5.78 51.53
N VAL A 14 -12.27 -5.71 51.84
CA VAL A 14 -13.35 -5.97 50.86
C VAL A 14 -13.63 -4.75 49.97
N SER A 15 -13.25 -3.54 50.40
CA SER A 15 -13.51 -2.31 49.64
C SER A 15 -12.49 -1.99 48.55
N LEU A 16 -11.41 -2.78 48.42
CA LEU A 16 -10.34 -2.56 47.42
C LEU A 16 -10.50 -3.37 46.12
N PHE A 17 -11.63 -4.05 45.92
CA PHE A 17 -11.83 -4.95 44.77
C PHE A 17 -12.88 -4.49 43.73
N ILE A 18 -13.42 -3.26 43.84
CA ILE A 18 -14.51 -2.78 42.96
C ILE A 18 -14.14 -1.55 42.11
N LEU A 19 -12.89 -1.08 42.13
CA LEU A 19 -12.47 0.00 41.23
C LEU A 19 -11.35 -0.45 40.30
N GLY A 20 -11.67 -0.62 39.02
CA GLY A 20 -10.66 -0.54 37.98
C GLY A 20 -10.79 -1.44 36.76
N LEU A 21 -11.94 -2.06 36.48
CA LEU A 21 -12.21 -2.68 35.17
C LEU A 21 -13.00 -1.73 34.27
N PHE A 22 -12.53 -0.48 34.15
CA PHE A 22 -12.81 0.32 32.95
C PHE A 22 -11.65 0.09 32.00
N SER A 23 -11.73 -1.01 31.25
CA SER A 23 -10.91 -1.16 30.05
C SER A 23 -11.35 -0.05 29.11
N THR A 24 -10.58 1.01 29.03
CA THR A 24 -10.79 2.06 28.05
C THR A 24 -10.67 1.40 26.69
N ALA A 25 -11.78 1.27 25.96
CA ALA A 25 -11.72 1.00 24.53
C ALA A 25 -10.90 2.13 23.93
N THR A 26 -9.66 1.85 23.55
CA THR A 26 -8.85 2.80 22.81
C THR A 26 -9.53 2.97 21.47
N ILE A 27 -10.16 4.12 21.25
CA ILE A 27 -10.56 4.53 19.90
C ILE A 27 -9.23 4.85 19.20
N ALA A 28 -8.75 3.90 18.40
CA ALA A 28 -7.64 4.15 17.49
C ALA A 28 -8.15 5.10 16.41
N PHE A 29 -7.83 6.38 16.53
CA PHE A 29 -7.91 7.28 15.39
C PHE A 29 -6.79 6.85 14.46
N ALA A 30 -7.15 6.43 13.25
CA ALA A 30 -6.17 6.20 12.20
C ALA A 30 -5.38 7.49 12.03
N GLU A 31 -4.07 7.45 12.27
CA GLU A 31 -3.21 8.59 12.02
C GLU A 31 -3.25 8.86 10.50
N PRO A 32 -3.40 10.12 10.06
CA PRO A 32 -3.27 10.43 8.65
C PRO A 32 -1.90 9.92 8.20
N GLN A 33 -1.87 9.14 7.12
CA GLN A 33 -0.65 8.57 6.56
C GLN A 33 0.25 9.74 6.12
N SER A 34 1.15 10.18 7.01
CA SER A 34 1.90 11.43 6.83
C SER A 34 3.03 11.33 5.79
N SER A 35 3.25 10.15 5.23
CA SER A 35 4.26 9.87 4.21
C SER A 35 3.68 8.97 3.13
N PRO A 36 3.97 9.21 1.84
CA PRO A 36 3.53 8.34 0.75
C PRO A 36 4.08 6.91 0.93
N LEU A 37 3.30 5.93 0.51
CA LEU A 37 3.76 4.57 0.33
C LEU A 37 4.79 4.53 -0.81
N ARG A 38 6.02 4.17 -0.50
CA ARG A 38 7.10 3.94 -1.49
C ARG A 38 7.05 2.51 -2.01
N VAL A 39 7.10 2.37 -3.33
CA VAL A 39 7.03 1.12 -4.09
C VAL A 39 8.22 1.10 -5.04
N ASP A 40 9.05 0.06 -4.99
CA ASP A 40 10.19 -0.06 -5.90
C ASP A 40 9.69 -0.41 -7.31
N LEU A 41 10.30 0.17 -8.35
CA LEU A 41 10.12 -0.27 -9.73
C LEU A 41 11.16 -1.34 -10.05
N ILE A 42 10.75 -2.60 -9.98
CA ILE A 42 11.66 -3.71 -10.22
C ILE A 42 11.69 -4.03 -11.72
N ALA A 43 12.75 -3.62 -12.41
CA ALA A 43 13.05 -3.97 -13.79
C ALA A 43 13.66 -5.37 -13.92
N GLY A 44 13.34 -6.08 -15.01
CA GLY A 44 13.97 -7.35 -15.33
C GLY A 44 13.81 -8.45 -14.26
N GLN A 45 12.84 -8.30 -13.34
CA GLN A 45 12.57 -9.13 -12.15
C GLN A 45 13.47 -8.91 -10.92
N ASN A 46 14.61 -8.23 -11.04
CA ASN A 46 15.59 -8.16 -9.95
C ASN A 46 16.45 -6.89 -9.93
N ILE A 47 16.16 -5.90 -10.77
CA ILE A 47 16.91 -4.65 -10.86
C ILE A 47 16.03 -3.53 -10.32
N ASP A 48 16.52 -2.77 -9.36
CA ASP A 48 15.85 -1.53 -8.95
C ASP A 48 16.07 -0.49 -10.06
N ALA A 49 14.97 -0.01 -10.64
CA ALA A 49 14.95 1.00 -11.69
C ALA A 49 14.39 2.35 -11.21
N GLY A 50 14.11 2.48 -9.92
CA GLY A 50 13.53 3.68 -9.31
C GLY A 50 12.30 3.36 -8.47
N ASP A 51 11.42 4.34 -8.32
CA ASP A 51 10.37 4.33 -7.32
C ASP A 51 9.04 4.85 -7.85
N ALA A 52 7.95 4.35 -7.25
CA ALA A 52 6.66 5.00 -7.25
C ALA A 52 6.26 5.40 -5.82
N TYR A 53 5.66 6.58 -5.70
CA TYR A 53 5.15 7.14 -4.45
C TYR A 53 3.65 7.24 -4.56
N ILE A 54 2.94 6.58 -3.64
CA ILE A 54 1.48 6.50 -3.64
C ILE A 54 0.95 7.17 -2.37
N TRP A 55 0.04 8.12 -2.52
CA TRP A 55 -0.69 8.71 -1.40
C TRP A 55 -2.08 9.14 -1.86
N ASN A 56 -2.95 9.48 -0.92
CA ASN A 56 -4.26 10.02 -1.25
C ASN A 56 -4.62 11.19 -0.35
N ASP A 57 -5.44 12.09 -0.87
CA ASP A 57 -6.23 13.02 -0.07
C ASP A 57 -7.69 12.54 0.01
N ALA A 58 -8.62 13.44 0.32
CA ALA A 58 -10.05 13.10 0.46
C ALA A 58 -10.75 12.84 -0.89
N GLU A 59 -10.19 13.31 -2.00
CA GLU A 59 -10.83 13.29 -3.32
C GLU A 59 -10.01 12.49 -4.35
N TYR A 60 -8.69 12.44 -4.20
CA TYR A 60 -7.78 11.89 -5.19
C TYR A 60 -6.73 10.94 -4.61
N LEU A 61 -6.44 9.90 -5.36
CA LEU A 61 -5.22 9.10 -5.28
C LEU A 61 -4.15 9.75 -6.17
N HIS A 62 -2.94 9.87 -5.65
CA HIS A 62 -1.78 10.43 -6.32
C HIS A 62 -0.71 9.36 -6.47
N ILE A 63 -0.10 9.28 -7.65
CA ILE A 63 0.99 8.36 -7.95
C ILE A 63 2.07 9.13 -8.71
N ASP A 64 3.23 9.29 -8.10
CA ASP A 64 4.43 9.84 -8.75
C ASP A 64 5.46 8.74 -8.99
N ILE A 65 6.07 8.74 -10.17
CA ILE A 65 7.00 7.72 -10.63
C ILE A 65 8.33 8.37 -11.03
N VAL A 66 9.43 7.85 -10.50
CA VAL A 66 10.78 8.38 -10.68
C VAL A 66 11.71 7.23 -11.05
N GLY A 67 12.51 7.39 -12.11
CA GLY A 67 13.57 6.44 -12.45
C GLY A 67 14.88 6.75 -11.70
N ASP A 68 15.66 5.73 -11.36
CA ASP A 68 17.02 5.86 -10.81
C ASP A 68 18.01 5.06 -11.65
N GLY A 69 18.98 5.73 -12.29
CA GLY A 69 19.88 5.08 -13.26
C GLY A 69 19.19 4.58 -14.55
N TRP A 70 17.87 4.74 -14.63
CA TRP A 70 17.00 4.34 -15.74
C TRP A 70 16.09 5.51 -16.14
N VAL A 71 15.84 5.66 -17.43
CA VAL A 71 14.86 6.59 -17.98
C VAL A 71 13.56 5.84 -18.22
N ILE A 72 12.46 6.32 -17.66
CA ILE A 72 11.14 5.76 -17.91
C ILE A 72 10.64 6.27 -19.26
N THR A 73 10.41 5.34 -20.20
CA THR A 73 9.98 5.65 -21.57
C THR A 73 8.49 5.46 -21.76
N GLU A 74 7.88 4.52 -21.02
CA GLU A 74 6.44 4.29 -20.99
C GLU A 74 5.98 3.93 -19.58
N THR A 75 4.74 4.27 -19.26
CA THR A 75 4.10 3.98 -17.98
C THR A 75 2.66 3.56 -18.20
N HIS A 76 2.21 2.58 -17.44
CA HIS A 76 0.82 2.12 -17.40
C HIS A 76 0.40 1.90 -15.96
N VAL A 77 -0.72 2.50 -15.57
CA VAL A 77 -1.30 2.40 -14.23
C VAL A 77 -2.76 1.96 -14.34
N ALA A 78 -3.13 0.96 -13.54
CA ALA A 78 -4.51 0.56 -13.33
C ALA A 78 -4.84 0.60 -11.84
N VAL A 79 -6.03 1.08 -11.52
CA VAL A 79 -6.57 1.15 -10.16
C VAL A 79 -7.96 0.53 -10.16
N GLY A 80 -8.27 -0.26 -9.14
CA GLY A 80 -9.56 -0.90 -8.98
C GLY A 80 -9.92 -1.09 -7.52
N GLN A 81 -11.21 -1.22 -7.21
CA GLN A 81 -11.66 -1.52 -5.85
C GLN A 81 -11.17 -2.92 -5.45
N GLU A 82 -11.14 -3.85 -6.41
CA GLU A 82 -10.59 -5.19 -6.25
C GLU A 82 -9.61 -5.52 -7.39
N LEU A 83 -8.79 -6.57 -7.21
CA LEU A 83 -7.91 -7.06 -8.27
C LEU A 83 -8.67 -7.42 -9.55
N ALA A 84 -9.91 -7.91 -9.43
CA ALA A 84 -10.74 -8.31 -10.57
C ALA A 84 -11.11 -7.14 -11.49
N ASP A 85 -11.07 -5.91 -10.99
CA ASP A 85 -11.33 -4.70 -11.78
C ASP A 85 -10.14 -4.31 -12.66
N ILE A 86 -8.93 -4.80 -12.33
CA ILE A 86 -7.74 -4.58 -13.15
C ILE A 86 -7.83 -5.46 -14.41
N PRO A 87 -7.69 -4.89 -15.62
CA PRO A 87 -7.78 -5.66 -16.87
C PRO A 87 -6.79 -6.81 -16.93
N GLN A 88 -7.31 -8.04 -17.07
CA GLN A 88 -6.52 -9.27 -17.09
C GLN A 88 -6.92 -10.20 -18.25
N THR A 89 -6.02 -11.10 -18.63
CA THR A 89 -6.31 -12.25 -19.48
C THR A 89 -7.11 -13.30 -18.70
N LYS A 90 -7.68 -14.29 -19.41
CA LYS A 90 -8.36 -15.41 -18.74
C LYS A 90 -7.43 -16.25 -17.86
N SER A 91 -6.11 -16.15 -18.08
CA SER A 91 -5.09 -16.84 -17.31
C SER A 91 -4.57 -15.99 -16.15
N GLY A 92 -5.15 -14.83 -15.85
CA GLY A 92 -4.75 -13.97 -14.73
C GLY A 92 -3.54 -13.08 -14.98
N ASN A 93 -3.03 -12.97 -16.21
CA ASN A 93 -1.97 -12.00 -16.51
C ASN A 93 -2.58 -10.61 -16.77
N PRO A 94 -1.96 -9.51 -16.31
CA PRO A 94 -2.46 -8.18 -16.61
C PRO A 94 -2.40 -7.88 -18.11
N LYS A 95 -3.37 -7.11 -18.60
CA LYS A 95 -3.43 -6.57 -19.96
C LYS A 95 -2.96 -5.12 -19.94
N ILE A 96 -1.65 -4.91 -19.92
CA ILE A 96 -0.99 -3.60 -19.82
C ILE A 96 -1.60 -2.56 -20.78
N GLY A 97 -1.73 -2.89 -22.07
CA GLY A 97 -2.33 -1.99 -23.09
C GLY A 97 -3.83 -1.71 -22.93
N LYS A 98 -4.44 -2.15 -21.82
CA LYS A 98 -5.83 -1.85 -21.42
C LYS A 98 -5.90 -1.14 -20.07
N PHE A 99 -4.78 -0.82 -19.44
CA PHE A 99 -4.75 -0.03 -18.22
C PHE A 99 -5.28 1.38 -18.53
N GLU A 100 -6.03 1.95 -17.59
CA GLU A 100 -6.78 3.19 -17.80
C GLU A 100 -5.86 4.41 -17.91
N TYR A 101 -4.78 4.44 -17.14
CA TYR A 101 -3.86 5.57 -17.07
C TYR A 101 -2.52 5.18 -17.70
N SER A 102 -1.95 6.06 -18.55
CA SER A 102 -0.65 5.82 -19.18
C SER A 102 0.03 7.08 -19.69
N GLY A 103 1.31 6.98 -20.04
CA GLY A 103 2.07 8.04 -20.72
C GLY A 103 2.52 9.23 -19.86
N GLY A 104 2.59 9.08 -18.53
CA GLY A 104 2.97 10.16 -17.62
C GLY A 104 3.74 9.65 -16.40
N LEU A 105 4.45 10.54 -15.72
CA LEU A 105 5.19 10.21 -14.49
C LEU A 105 4.43 10.61 -13.22
N SER A 106 3.32 11.33 -13.36
CA SER A 106 2.46 11.76 -12.26
C SER A 106 1.01 11.53 -12.65
N PHE A 107 0.26 10.87 -11.77
CA PHE A 107 -1.15 10.54 -11.96
C PHE A 107 -1.97 11.07 -10.80
N VAL A 108 -3.10 11.70 -11.13
CA VAL A 108 -4.12 12.15 -10.17
C VAL A 108 -5.41 11.44 -10.55
N ILE A 109 -5.86 10.51 -9.71
CA ILE A 109 -6.92 9.56 -9.99
C ILE A 109 -8.07 9.83 -9.02
N PRO A 110 -9.29 10.11 -9.50
CA PRO A 110 -10.45 10.31 -8.63
C PRO A 110 -10.72 9.07 -7.76
N LEU A 111 -11.00 9.28 -6.47
CA LEU A 111 -11.40 8.21 -5.55
C LEU A 111 -12.88 7.83 -5.66
N ASP A 112 -13.63 8.38 -6.62
CA ASP A 112 -15.07 8.11 -6.74
C ASP A 112 -15.35 6.60 -6.87
N GLY A 113 -16.05 6.04 -5.88
CA GLY A 113 -16.32 4.60 -5.79
C GLY A 113 -15.16 3.74 -5.25
N LEU A 114 -14.04 4.32 -4.84
CA LEU A 114 -12.88 3.64 -4.25
C LEU A 114 -12.77 3.93 -2.76
N SER A 115 -12.76 2.90 -1.92
CA SER A 115 -12.58 3.05 -0.47
C SER A 115 -11.99 1.81 0.17
N GLY A 116 -11.43 1.94 1.37
CA GLY A 116 -10.80 0.83 2.06
C GLY A 116 -9.61 0.28 1.27
N ASN A 117 -9.48 -1.05 1.19
CA ASN A 117 -8.41 -1.66 0.40
C ASN A 117 -8.74 -1.64 -1.09
N ILE A 118 -7.85 -1.04 -1.87
CA ILE A 118 -7.90 -0.99 -3.34
C ILE A 118 -6.69 -1.72 -3.94
N ALA A 119 -6.78 -2.10 -5.21
CA ALA A 119 -5.71 -2.71 -5.98
C ALA A 119 -5.11 -1.71 -6.98
N ILE A 120 -3.79 -1.58 -6.98
CA ILE A 120 -3.04 -0.68 -7.88
C ILE A 120 -1.99 -1.50 -8.63
N ALA A 121 -1.96 -1.42 -9.95
CA ALA A 121 -0.91 -2.02 -10.77
C ALA A 121 -0.13 -0.92 -11.49
N ILE A 122 1.18 -0.89 -11.28
CA ILE A 122 2.10 0.08 -11.90
C ILE A 122 3.10 -0.71 -12.74
N HIS A 123 3.14 -0.38 -14.02
CA HIS A 123 4.06 -0.95 -14.99
C HIS A 123 4.81 0.16 -15.71
N ALA A 124 6.09 -0.06 -15.98
CA ALA A 124 6.91 0.86 -16.75
C ALA A 124 7.77 0.12 -17.78
N VAL A 125 8.09 0.81 -18.88
CA VAL A 125 9.20 0.46 -19.77
C VAL A 125 10.33 1.42 -19.45
N VAL A 126 11.54 0.89 -19.31
CA VAL A 126 12.71 1.65 -18.88
C VAL A 126 13.90 1.43 -19.81
N GLU A 127 14.62 2.51 -20.11
CA GLU A 127 15.87 2.49 -20.85
C GLU A 127 17.03 2.82 -19.90
N GLY A 128 18.03 1.96 -19.87
CA GLY A 128 19.15 2.06 -18.95
C GLY A 128 20.06 3.22 -19.31
N THR A 129 20.58 3.89 -18.28
CA THR A 129 21.61 4.94 -18.43
C THR A 129 22.88 4.54 -17.68
N GLY A 130 23.99 5.22 -17.95
CA GLY A 130 25.26 4.95 -17.26
C GLY A 130 25.71 3.50 -17.42
N ALA A 131 25.78 2.75 -16.32
CA ALA A 131 26.17 1.33 -16.32
C ALA A 131 25.20 0.42 -17.08
N TYR A 132 23.95 0.84 -17.24
CA TYR A 132 22.89 0.11 -17.96
C TYR A 132 22.66 0.65 -19.38
N CYS A 133 23.53 1.54 -19.88
CA CYS A 133 23.37 2.20 -21.17
C CYS A 133 23.10 1.20 -22.31
N GLY A 134 21.99 1.40 -23.03
CA GLY A 134 21.58 0.57 -24.17
C GLY A 134 20.81 -0.70 -23.79
N GLN A 135 20.45 -0.88 -22.51
CA GLN A 135 19.51 -1.90 -22.08
C GLN A 135 18.09 -1.33 -22.07
N GLU A 136 17.11 -2.15 -22.45
CA GLU A 136 15.69 -1.86 -22.33
C GLU A 136 15.07 -2.97 -21.49
N GLU A 137 14.31 -2.59 -20.48
CA GLU A 137 13.64 -3.53 -19.58
C GLU A 137 12.19 -3.10 -19.33
N THR A 138 11.42 -4.04 -18.80
CA THR A 138 10.12 -3.75 -18.21
C THR A 138 10.22 -3.79 -16.70
N ALA A 139 9.48 -2.93 -16.01
CA ALA A 139 9.43 -2.84 -14.57
C ALA A 139 7.99 -2.98 -14.03
N TRP A 140 7.88 -3.53 -12.82
CA TRP A 140 6.63 -3.59 -12.06
C TRP A 140 6.82 -2.98 -10.68
N GLY A 141 5.81 -2.23 -10.24
CA GLY A 141 5.75 -1.71 -8.88
C GLY A 141 5.62 -2.84 -7.86
N ARG A 142 6.61 -2.96 -6.98
CA ARG A 142 6.66 -3.92 -5.88
C ARG A 142 6.88 -3.17 -4.57
N ALA A 143 5.89 -3.21 -3.69
CA ALA A 143 6.01 -2.54 -2.40
C ALA A 143 7.19 -3.12 -1.61
N THR A 144 7.94 -2.25 -0.93
CA THR A 144 9.10 -2.65 -0.10
C THR A 144 8.70 -3.59 1.04
N CYS A 145 7.50 -3.40 1.59
CA CYS A 145 6.90 -4.28 2.59
C CYS A 145 6.13 -5.41 1.89
N GLU A 146 6.45 -6.66 2.22
CA GLU A 146 5.82 -7.86 1.62
C GLU A 146 4.30 -7.91 1.78
N ASP A 147 3.76 -7.30 2.84
CA ASP A 147 2.32 -7.31 3.09
C ASP A 147 1.52 -6.48 2.09
N TYR A 148 2.16 -5.54 1.39
CA TYR A 148 1.49 -4.56 0.51
C TYR A 148 1.50 -4.92 -0.97
N TYR A 149 2.25 -5.94 -1.40
CA TYR A 149 2.20 -6.38 -2.79
C TYR A 149 1.81 -7.85 -2.92
N ARG A 150 1.28 -8.20 -4.09
CA ARG A 150 0.89 -9.55 -4.47
C ARG A 150 1.28 -9.77 -5.93
N TRP A 151 1.43 -11.03 -6.31
CA TRP A 151 1.56 -11.42 -7.70
C TRP A 151 0.18 -11.46 -8.35
N PHE A 152 0.13 -11.18 -9.65
CA PHE A 152 -1.01 -11.59 -10.45
C PHE A 152 -1.06 -13.12 -10.54
N ASP A 153 -2.25 -13.70 -10.63
CA ASP A 153 -2.45 -15.17 -10.64
C ASP A 153 -1.91 -15.87 -11.90
N GLY A 154 -1.54 -15.09 -12.93
CA GLY A 154 -0.96 -15.63 -14.15
C GLY A 154 0.50 -16.06 -14.05
N SER A 155 1.06 -16.51 -15.17
CA SER A 155 2.44 -16.99 -15.25
C SER A 155 3.48 -15.89 -15.49
N SER A 156 3.08 -14.62 -15.48
CA SER A 156 3.99 -13.48 -15.54
C SER A 156 4.55 -13.17 -14.15
N TRP A 157 5.61 -12.35 -14.10
CA TRP A 157 6.17 -11.81 -12.87
C TRP A 157 5.53 -10.47 -12.48
N ALA A 158 4.33 -10.17 -13.01
CA ALA A 158 3.66 -8.92 -12.70
C ALA A 158 3.17 -8.90 -11.25
N THR A 159 3.26 -7.74 -10.63
CA THR A 159 2.78 -7.48 -9.27
C THR A 159 1.75 -6.36 -9.25
N TRP A 160 0.94 -6.35 -8.20
CA TRP A 160 0.04 -5.26 -7.85
C TRP A 160 0.18 -4.95 -6.35
N ILE A 161 -0.19 -3.72 -5.99
CA ILE A 161 -0.12 -3.16 -4.64
C ILE A 161 -1.53 -3.10 -4.05
N GLN A 162 -1.69 -3.60 -2.84
CA GLN A 162 -2.86 -3.36 -2.00
C GLN A 162 -2.63 -2.06 -1.23
N TYR A 163 -3.47 -1.05 -1.46
CA TYR A 163 -3.37 0.25 -0.82
C TYR A 163 -4.65 0.56 -0.05
N TYR A 164 -4.54 1.18 1.13
CA TYR A 164 -5.71 1.54 1.93
C TYR A 164 -6.05 3.02 1.77
N VAL A 165 -7.26 3.29 1.28
CA VAL A 165 -7.87 4.62 1.21
C VAL A 165 -8.81 4.77 2.41
N SER A 166 -8.54 5.79 3.24
CA SER A 166 -9.34 6.15 4.42
C SER A 166 -10.54 7.01 4.09
#